data_AF-A0A327KI36-F1
#
_entry.id   AF-A0A327KI36-F1
#
_cell.length_a   1.000
_cell.length_b   1.000
_cell.length_c   1.000
_cell.angle_alpha   90.00
_cell.angle_beta   90.00
_cell.angle_gamma   90.00
#
_symmetry.space_group_name_H-M   'P 1'
#
loop_
_entity.id
_entity.type
_entity.pdbx_description
1 polymer ?
#
loop_
_entity_poly.entity_id
_entity_poly.type
_entity_poly.pdbx_seq_one_letter_code
_entity_poly.pdbx_strand_id
1 'polypeptide(L)'
;MTETGKLASMSALLLALVAGTGGGAAAAETNGLIGRWSIVEAVPGPWVRSKERNALNEHGRRLVDTEIVFEAGAIVSKNQGLACKRAMYQTGTYPTDALFRGSLPDGSQDRIARELGLTRSSGDVPSVDVDCGGGHFTYHLRDRNTALFAWDDVIYTLKRR
;
A
#
# COMPACT_ATOMS: atom_id res chain seq x y z
N MET A 1 82.42 -13.17 -21.51
CA MET A 1 81.54 -12.36 -22.36
C MET A 1 80.14 -12.42 -21.76
N THR A 2 79.52 -11.25 -21.57
CA THR A 2 78.10 -10.95 -21.18
C THR A 2 77.63 -11.41 -19.78
N GLU A 3 77.40 -10.54 -18.77
CA GLU A 3 76.21 -9.65 -18.51
C GLU A 3 74.88 -10.43 -18.57
N THR A 4 73.87 -10.36 -17.69
CA THR A 4 73.22 -9.37 -16.79
C THR A 4 72.29 -10.21 -15.87
N GLY A 5 71.77 -9.86 -14.69
CA GLY A 5 71.17 -8.64 -14.16
C GLY A 5 70.16 -9.06 -13.06
N LYS A 6 70.18 -8.36 -11.92
CA LYS A 6 69.18 -8.46 -10.82
C LYS A 6 67.81 -8.00 -11.32
N LEU A 7 66.71 -8.52 -10.74
CA LEU A 7 65.57 -7.71 -10.29
C LEU A 7 64.63 -8.52 -9.39
N ALA A 8 64.64 -8.16 -8.11
CA ALA A 8 63.51 -8.36 -7.21
C ALA A 8 62.39 -7.41 -7.60
N SER A 9 61.12 -7.81 -7.47
CA SER A 9 60.11 -6.91 -6.90
C SER A 9 58.82 -7.63 -6.55
N MET A 10 58.39 -7.35 -5.33
CA MET A 10 57.12 -7.69 -4.71
C MET A 10 55.95 -7.06 -5.48
N SER A 11 54.79 -7.73 -5.52
CA SER A 11 53.51 -7.05 -5.66
C SER A 11 52.41 -7.90 -5.00
N ALA A 12 52.01 -7.46 -3.81
CA ALA A 12 50.83 -7.91 -3.10
C ALA A 12 49.59 -7.30 -3.77
N LEU A 13 48.58 -8.12 -4.07
CA LEU A 13 47.28 -7.65 -4.52
C LEU A 13 46.26 -7.88 -3.39
N LEU A 14 45.96 -6.84 -2.62
CA LEU A 14 44.82 -6.79 -1.71
C LEU A 14 43.64 -6.16 -2.45
N LEU A 15 42.67 -6.98 -2.87
CA LEU A 15 41.33 -6.52 -3.21
C LEU A 15 40.39 -6.84 -2.04
N ALA A 16 39.99 -5.81 -1.30
CA ALA A 16 38.84 -5.87 -0.40
C ALA A 16 37.79 -4.85 -0.88
N LEU A 17 36.82 -5.33 -1.65
CA LEU A 17 35.57 -4.64 -1.97
C LEU A 17 34.41 -5.50 -1.43
N VAL A 18 33.68 -5.02 -0.42
CA VAL A 18 32.21 -5.17 -0.26
C VAL A 18 31.76 -4.05 0.72
N ALA A 19 31.31 -2.88 0.26
CA ALA A 19 29.94 -2.53 -0.17
C ALA A 19 28.88 -2.56 0.96
N GLY A 20 28.67 -1.38 1.56
CA GLY A 20 27.38 -0.74 1.88
C GLY A 20 26.30 -1.52 2.66
N THR A 21 26.14 -1.20 3.95
CA THR A 21 24.90 -1.44 4.70
C THR A 21 23.83 -0.41 4.32
N GLY A 22 23.07 -0.69 3.25
CA GLY A 22 21.93 0.11 2.79
C GLY A 22 20.63 -0.69 2.78
N GLY A 23 20.24 -1.30 3.90
CA GLY A 23 19.10 -2.21 3.98
C GLY A 23 17.70 -1.57 4.12
N GLY A 24 17.57 -0.25 4.06
CA GLY A 24 16.28 0.43 4.34
C GLY A 24 15.41 0.74 3.11
N ALA A 25 16.01 0.95 1.94
CA ALA A 25 15.27 1.44 0.77
C ALA A 25 14.62 0.32 -0.06
N ALA A 26 15.24 -0.87 -0.14
CA ALA A 26 14.75 -1.96 -0.99
C ALA A 26 13.45 -2.60 -0.48
N ALA A 27 13.19 -2.58 0.83
CA ALA A 27 11.94 -3.08 1.40
C ALA A 27 10.74 -2.16 1.10
N ALA A 28 10.97 -0.86 0.86
CA ALA A 28 9.91 0.09 0.53
C ALA A 28 9.37 -0.09 -0.90
N GLU A 29 10.18 -0.57 -1.85
CA GLU A 29 9.76 -0.77 -3.24
C GLU A 29 8.86 -1.98 -3.47
N THR A 30 8.78 -2.91 -2.52
CA THR A 30 7.90 -4.10 -2.62
C THR A 30 6.48 -3.84 -2.09
N ASN A 31 6.27 -2.78 -1.32
CA ASN A 31 4.97 -2.42 -0.80
C ASN A 31 4.34 -1.27 -1.62
N GLY A 32 3.31 -1.62 -2.39
CA GLY A 32 2.60 -0.69 -3.26
C GLY A 32 1.97 0.52 -2.57
N LEU A 33 1.85 0.54 -1.23
CA LEU A 33 1.31 1.68 -0.49
C LEU A 33 2.33 2.73 -0.05
N ILE A 34 3.62 2.40 0.07
CA ILE A 34 4.59 3.36 0.61
C ILE A 34 4.62 4.62 -0.25
N GLY A 35 4.61 5.80 0.40
CA GLY A 35 4.59 7.11 -0.24
C GLY A 35 3.40 7.98 0.17
N ARG A 36 3.20 9.07 -0.59
CA ARG A 36 2.20 10.11 -0.33
C ARG A 36 0.95 9.90 -1.16
N TRP A 37 -0.20 10.02 -0.50
CA TRP A 37 -1.52 9.81 -1.08
C TRP A 37 -2.49 10.88 -0.63
N SER A 38 -3.57 11.04 -1.39
CA SER A 38 -4.72 11.86 -1.02
C SER A 38 -5.98 11.03 -1.18
N ILE A 39 -6.91 11.13 -0.22
CA ILE A 39 -8.28 10.67 -0.43
C ILE A 39 -8.93 11.60 -1.45
N VAL A 40 -9.42 11.06 -2.56
CA VAL A 40 -10.07 11.84 -3.64
C VAL A 40 -11.56 11.52 -3.79
N GLU A 41 -12.01 10.44 -3.17
CA GLU A 41 -13.39 9.99 -3.26
C GLU A 41 -13.78 9.25 -1.98
N ALA A 42 -15.06 9.37 -1.61
CA ALA A 42 -15.66 8.67 -0.49
C ALA A 42 -17.09 8.29 -0.89
N VAL A 43 -17.41 7.00 -0.90
CA VAL A 43 -18.72 6.46 -1.30
C VAL A 43 -19.18 5.41 -0.29
N PRO A 44 -20.42 5.50 0.24
CA PRO A 44 -20.99 4.46 1.09
C PRO A 44 -20.91 3.10 0.40
N GLY A 45 -20.48 2.09 1.14
CA GLY A 45 -20.33 0.74 0.64
C GLY A 45 -21.65 0.19 0.07
N PRO A 46 -21.60 -0.71 -0.92
CA PRO A 46 -22.78 -1.30 -1.53
C PRO A 46 -23.62 -2.15 -0.56
N TRP A 47 -23.08 -2.50 0.62
CA TRP A 47 -23.76 -3.20 1.70
C TRP A 47 -24.64 -2.30 2.58
N VAL A 48 -24.50 -0.98 2.46
CA VAL A 48 -25.20 -0.01 3.30
C VAL A 48 -26.66 0.12 2.88
N ARG A 49 -27.57 0.17 3.87
CA ARG A 49 -29.01 0.39 3.63
C ARG A 49 -29.27 1.79 3.11
N SER A 50 -30.20 1.94 2.17
CA SER A 50 -30.50 3.22 1.52
C SER A 50 -30.75 4.39 2.47
N LYS A 51 -31.40 4.14 3.62
CA LYS A 51 -31.70 5.17 4.63
C LYS A 51 -30.46 5.75 5.34
N GLU A 52 -29.36 5.02 5.40
CA GLU A 52 -28.11 5.42 6.08
C GLU A 52 -27.13 6.14 5.15
N ARG A 53 -27.30 5.97 3.82
CA ARG A 53 -26.35 6.44 2.81
C ARG A 53 -26.11 7.96 2.84
N ASN A 54 -27.14 8.77 3.08
CA ASN A 54 -26.99 10.22 3.10
C ASN A 54 -26.08 10.72 4.22
N ALA A 55 -26.21 10.14 5.42
CA ALA A 55 -25.35 10.48 6.55
C ALA A 55 -23.89 10.06 6.31
N LEU A 56 -23.70 8.86 5.74
CA LEU A 56 -22.38 8.33 5.40
C LEU A 56 -21.70 9.12 4.27
N ASN A 57 -22.47 9.60 3.29
CA ASN A 57 -21.97 10.52 2.27
C ASN A 57 -21.41 11.81 2.91
N GLU A 58 -22.15 12.42 3.83
CA GLU A 58 -21.71 13.65 4.48
C GLU A 58 -20.45 13.40 5.34
N HIS A 59 -20.45 12.31 6.10
CA HIS A 59 -19.31 11.90 6.91
C HIS A 59 -18.07 11.65 6.05
N GLY A 60 -18.19 10.81 5.02
CA GLY A 60 -17.10 10.44 4.12
C GLY A 60 -16.49 11.65 3.41
N ARG A 61 -17.32 12.61 2.97
CA ARG A 61 -16.84 13.85 2.33
C ARG A 61 -15.91 14.68 3.19
N ARG A 62 -15.96 14.57 4.52
CA ARG A 62 -15.04 15.29 5.43
C ARG A 62 -13.61 14.78 5.36
N LEU A 63 -13.39 13.59 4.81
CA LEU A 63 -12.06 13.00 4.64
C LEU A 63 -11.48 13.21 3.24
N VAL A 64 -12.28 13.67 2.27
CA VAL A 64 -11.75 14.03 0.94
C VAL A 64 -10.71 15.13 1.08
N ASP A 65 -9.68 15.09 0.24
CA ASP A 65 -8.46 15.91 0.27
C ASP A 65 -7.56 15.69 1.51
N THR A 66 -7.89 14.72 2.36
CA THR A 66 -6.98 14.31 3.44
C THR A 66 -5.75 13.62 2.86
N GLU A 67 -4.59 14.17 3.20
CA GLU A 67 -3.30 13.56 2.89
C GLU A 67 -2.98 12.43 3.87
N ILE A 68 -2.43 11.34 3.32
CA ILE A 68 -1.92 10.19 4.05
C ILE A 68 -0.53 9.87 3.51
N VAL A 69 0.45 9.80 4.39
CA VAL A 69 1.82 9.37 4.05
C VAL A 69 2.05 8.03 4.72
N PHE A 70 2.22 6.98 3.92
CA PHE A 70 2.61 5.66 4.40
C PHE A 70 4.14 5.58 4.39
N GLU A 71 4.73 5.48 5.58
CA GLU A 71 6.16 5.35 5.81
C GLU A 71 6.50 3.92 6.24
N ALA A 72 7.78 3.56 6.20
CA ALA A 72 8.25 2.29 6.76
C ALA A 72 8.04 2.30 8.29
N GLY A 73 6.97 1.66 8.76
CA GLY A 73 6.64 1.55 10.19
C GLY A 73 5.63 2.56 10.73
N ALA A 74 5.15 3.51 9.92
CA ALA A 74 4.20 4.53 10.38
C ALA A 74 3.25 5.01 9.26
N ILE A 75 2.15 5.63 9.66
CA ILE A 75 1.22 6.37 8.81
C ILE A 75 1.11 7.77 9.38
N VAL A 76 1.42 8.78 8.57
CA VAL A 76 1.33 10.18 8.96
C VAL A 76 0.12 10.81 8.27
N SER A 77 -0.78 11.38 9.06
CA SER A 77 -1.90 12.20 8.57
C SER A 77 -2.25 13.26 9.60
N LYS A 78 -2.84 14.37 9.15
CA LYS A 78 -3.45 15.35 10.05
C LYS A 78 -4.69 14.77 10.73
N ASN A 79 -5.37 13.83 10.08
CA ASN A 79 -6.50 13.11 10.67
C ASN A 79 -5.98 12.03 11.62
N GLN A 80 -6.30 12.15 12.92
CA GLN A 80 -5.81 11.24 13.94
C GLN A 80 -6.38 9.81 13.83
N GLY A 81 -7.54 9.63 13.19
CA GLY A 81 -8.11 8.31 12.92
C GLY A 81 -7.34 7.53 11.84
N LEU A 82 -6.60 8.23 10.98
CA LEU A 82 -5.78 7.63 9.92
C LEU A 82 -4.28 7.57 10.27
N ALA A 83 -3.85 8.31 11.30
CA ALA A 83 -2.45 8.34 11.72
C ALA A 83 -2.12 7.13 12.61
N CYS A 84 -0.91 6.58 12.45
CA CYS A 84 -0.47 5.39 13.17
C CYS A 84 1.05 5.39 13.37
N LYS A 85 1.51 5.23 14.61
CA LYS A 85 2.95 5.30 14.96
C LYS A 85 3.71 3.98 14.81
N ARG A 86 2.99 2.86 14.65
CA ARG A 86 3.53 1.49 14.60
C ARG A 86 2.72 0.68 13.59
N ALA A 87 2.87 1.04 12.33
CA ALA A 87 2.20 0.39 11.21
C ALA A 87 3.03 -0.80 10.73
N MET A 88 2.40 -1.97 10.60
CA MET A 88 2.99 -3.14 9.96
C MET A 88 2.24 -3.39 8.65
N TYR A 89 3.00 -3.73 7.61
CA TYR A 89 2.46 -3.89 6.27
C TYR A 89 2.70 -5.30 5.76
N GLN A 90 1.68 -5.92 5.20
CA GLN A 90 1.78 -7.24 4.55
C GLN A 90 1.16 -7.16 3.16
N THR A 91 1.94 -7.47 2.14
CA THR A 91 1.45 -7.53 0.75
C THR A 91 0.81 -8.89 0.50
N GLY A 92 -0.25 -8.90 -0.31
CA GLY A 92 -0.96 -10.12 -0.66
C GLY A 92 -1.95 -9.91 -1.79
N THR A 93 -2.82 -10.90 -1.98
CA THR A 93 -3.95 -10.81 -2.89
C THR A 93 -5.21 -11.30 -2.20
N TYR A 94 -6.36 -10.79 -2.64
CA TYR A 94 -7.65 -11.20 -2.13
C TYR A 94 -8.60 -11.56 -3.28
N PRO A 95 -9.31 -12.70 -3.22
CA PRO A 95 -10.41 -12.96 -4.13
C PRO A 95 -11.53 -11.92 -3.93
N THR A 96 -12.39 -11.78 -4.94
CA THR A 96 -13.44 -10.73 -4.94
C THR A 96 -14.45 -10.87 -3.81
N ASP A 97 -14.69 -12.10 -3.34
CA ASP A 97 -15.56 -12.42 -2.20
C ASP A 97 -14.95 -12.07 -0.83
N ALA A 98 -13.64 -11.83 -0.76
CA ALA A 98 -12.96 -11.41 0.46
C ALA A 98 -12.72 -9.89 0.53
N LEU A 99 -13.00 -9.15 -0.55
CA LEU A 99 -12.83 -7.69 -0.59
C LEU A 99 -13.64 -6.98 0.50
N PHE A 100 -13.04 -5.95 1.08
CA PHE A 100 -13.65 -5.18 2.17
C PHE A 100 -14.14 -6.08 3.33
N ARG A 101 -13.33 -7.09 3.68
CA ARG A 101 -13.62 -8.11 4.71
C ARG A 101 -14.86 -8.96 4.38
N GLY A 102 -15.06 -9.24 3.09
CA GLY A 102 -16.23 -9.96 2.59
C GLY A 102 -17.55 -9.22 2.73
N SER A 103 -17.53 -7.89 2.78
CA SER A 103 -18.77 -7.10 2.93
C SER A 103 -19.53 -6.92 1.61
N LEU A 104 -18.98 -7.35 0.47
CA LEU A 104 -19.67 -7.21 -0.81
C LEU A 104 -20.89 -8.13 -0.89
N PRO A 105 -22.04 -7.67 -1.43
CA PRO A 105 -23.24 -8.50 -1.56
C PRO A 105 -23.04 -9.77 -2.38
N ASP A 106 -23.61 -10.87 -1.90
CA ASP A 106 -23.57 -12.18 -2.54
C ASP A 106 -24.06 -12.18 -3.99
N GLY A 107 -23.35 -12.93 -4.84
CA GLY A 107 -23.62 -13.04 -6.27
C GLY A 107 -23.29 -11.78 -7.08
N SER A 108 -22.74 -10.73 -6.44
CA SER A 108 -22.43 -9.45 -7.08
C SER A 108 -20.96 -9.04 -6.94
N GLN A 109 -20.13 -9.82 -6.23
CA GLN A 109 -18.77 -9.44 -5.85
C GLN A 109 -17.88 -9.15 -7.06
N ASP A 110 -17.81 -10.05 -8.03
CA ASP A 110 -17.04 -9.83 -9.27
C ASP A 110 -17.51 -8.60 -10.05
N ARG A 111 -18.84 -8.37 -10.11
CA ARG A 111 -19.40 -7.20 -10.81
C ARG A 111 -18.97 -5.91 -10.13
N ILE A 112 -19.16 -5.83 -8.81
CA ILE A 112 -18.82 -4.65 -8.02
C ILE A 112 -17.30 -4.40 -8.04
N ALA A 113 -16.48 -5.45 -7.94
CA ALA A 113 -15.03 -5.31 -8.03
C ALA A 113 -14.58 -4.71 -9.37
N ARG A 114 -15.23 -5.08 -10.49
CA ARG A 114 -15.00 -4.46 -11.80
C ARG A 114 -15.50 -3.01 -11.87
N GLU A 115 -16.67 -2.72 -11.31
CA GLU A 115 -17.20 -1.34 -11.25
C GLU A 115 -16.30 -0.42 -10.43
N LEU A 116 -15.68 -0.94 -9.37
CA LEU A 116 -14.65 -0.26 -8.57
C LEU A 116 -13.27 -0.26 -9.25
N GLY A 117 -13.14 -0.84 -10.44
CA GLY A 117 -11.90 -0.94 -11.21
C GLY A 117 -10.83 -1.85 -10.61
N LEU A 118 -11.10 -2.56 -9.52
CA LEU A 118 -10.11 -3.38 -8.80
C LEU A 118 -9.65 -4.61 -9.60
N THR A 119 -10.45 -5.05 -10.56
CA THR A 119 -10.11 -6.14 -11.47
C THR A 119 -10.77 -5.92 -12.83
N ARG A 120 -10.20 -6.52 -13.89
CA ARG A 120 -10.82 -6.55 -15.23
C ARG A 120 -11.69 -7.80 -15.45
N SER A 121 -11.45 -8.86 -14.71
CA SER A 121 -12.16 -10.15 -14.79
C SER A 121 -12.41 -10.70 -13.40
N SER A 122 -12.89 -11.94 -13.26
CA SER A 122 -12.70 -12.66 -12.00
C SER A 122 -11.20 -12.83 -11.75
N GLY A 123 -10.80 -12.74 -10.49
CA GLY A 123 -9.41 -12.87 -10.08
C GLY A 123 -9.07 -12.15 -8.80
N ASP A 124 -7.89 -12.49 -8.32
CA ASP A 124 -7.28 -11.97 -7.11
C ASP A 124 -6.85 -10.50 -7.27
N VAL A 125 -7.22 -9.67 -6.30
CA VAL A 125 -6.92 -8.24 -6.26
C VAL A 125 -5.67 -8.00 -5.40
N PRO A 126 -4.59 -7.42 -5.95
CA PRO A 126 -3.41 -7.05 -5.18
C PRO A 126 -3.80 -6.13 -4.03
N SER A 127 -3.33 -6.44 -2.83
CA SER A 127 -3.71 -5.72 -1.62
C SER A 127 -2.54 -5.57 -0.66
N VAL A 128 -2.69 -4.64 0.27
CA VAL A 128 -1.77 -4.45 1.39
C VAL A 128 -2.59 -4.38 2.66
N ASP A 129 -2.35 -5.33 3.55
CA ASP A 129 -2.86 -5.31 4.90
C ASP A 129 -1.99 -4.41 5.77
N VAL A 130 -2.66 -3.61 6.59
CA VAL A 130 -2.05 -2.62 7.46
C VAL A 130 -2.54 -2.84 8.87
N ASP A 131 -1.65 -3.40 9.69
CA ASP A 131 -1.87 -3.53 11.13
C ASP A 131 -1.39 -2.28 11.85
N CYS A 132 -2.29 -1.69 12.60
CA CYS A 132 -2.04 -0.54 13.45
C CYS A 132 -2.61 -0.79 14.84
N GLY A 133 -2.01 -0.18 15.87
CA GLY A 133 -2.47 -0.36 17.25
C GLY A 133 -3.94 -0.01 17.50
N GLY A 134 -4.60 0.70 16.56
CA GLY A 134 -6.02 1.03 16.59
C GLY A 134 -6.91 0.21 15.65
N GLY A 135 -6.37 -0.72 14.86
CA GLY A 135 -7.15 -1.52 13.93
C GLY A 135 -6.36 -2.15 12.78
N HIS A 136 -7.02 -3.03 12.05
CA HIS A 136 -6.51 -3.68 10.85
C HIS A 136 -7.27 -3.19 9.62
N PHE A 137 -6.55 -2.75 8.60
CA PHE A 137 -7.13 -2.21 7.37
C PHE A 137 -6.48 -2.85 6.15
N THR A 138 -7.31 -3.33 5.21
CA THR A 138 -6.85 -3.82 3.92
C THR A 138 -7.05 -2.75 2.86
N TYR A 139 -5.99 -2.41 2.15
CA TYR A 139 -6.02 -1.54 0.99
C TYR A 139 -5.93 -2.37 -0.28
N HIS A 140 -6.94 -2.29 -1.12
CA HIS A 140 -7.02 -2.98 -2.40
C HIS A 140 -6.48 -2.08 -3.51
N LEU A 141 -5.45 -2.53 -4.22
CA LEU A 141 -4.78 -1.76 -5.26
C LEU A 141 -5.51 -1.96 -6.59
N ARG A 142 -6.10 -0.86 -7.11
CA ARG A 142 -6.61 -0.80 -8.48
C ARG A 142 -5.45 -0.74 -9.47
N ASP A 143 -4.43 0.05 -9.15
CA ASP A 143 -3.18 0.20 -9.91
C ASP A 143 -2.10 0.79 -8.99
N ARG A 144 -0.89 1.05 -9.52
CA ARG A 144 0.23 1.59 -8.73
C ARG A 144 -0.06 2.96 -8.08
N ASN A 145 -1.04 3.70 -8.58
CA ASN A 145 -1.37 5.05 -8.16
C ASN A 145 -2.79 5.18 -7.59
N THR A 146 -3.50 4.06 -7.41
CA THR A 146 -4.88 4.05 -6.94
C THR A 146 -5.12 2.88 -5.98
N ALA A 147 -5.51 3.20 -4.75
CA ALA A 147 -5.84 2.22 -3.72
C ALA A 147 -7.23 2.51 -3.14
N LEU A 148 -7.95 1.48 -2.75
CA LEU A 148 -9.26 1.58 -2.10
C LEU A 148 -9.21 0.88 -0.75
N PHE A 149 -9.83 1.48 0.26
CA PHE A 149 -10.04 0.81 1.55
C PHE A 149 -11.43 1.14 2.07
N ALA A 150 -11.95 0.30 2.96
CA ALA A 150 -13.21 0.57 3.65
C ALA A 150 -12.96 0.95 5.10
N TRP A 151 -13.63 2.00 5.56
CA TRP A 151 -13.66 2.41 6.95
C TRP A 151 -15.03 3.04 7.26
N ASP A 152 -15.63 2.65 8.39
CA ASP A 152 -16.95 3.12 8.85
C ASP A 152 -18.02 3.10 7.74
N ASP A 153 -18.15 1.95 7.07
CA ASP A 153 -19.12 1.69 5.97
C ASP A 153 -18.96 2.58 4.72
N VAL A 154 -17.83 3.27 4.60
CA VAL A 154 -17.47 4.07 3.43
C VAL A 154 -16.24 3.48 2.75
N ILE A 155 -16.31 3.36 1.43
CA ILE A 155 -15.16 3.05 0.58
C ILE A 155 -14.50 4.37 0.21
N TYR A 156 -13.21 4.49 0.50
CA TYR A 156 -12.40 5.64 0.16
C TYR A 156 -11.44 5.29 -0.98
N THR A 157 -11.37 6.15 -2.00
CA THR A 157 -10.38 6.04 -3.07
C THR A 157 -9.21 6.97 -2.78
N LEU A 158 -8.00 6.41 -2.75
CA LEU A 158 -6.75 7.15 -2.66
C LEU A 158 -6.12 7.31 -4.04
N LYS A 159 -5.51 8.46 -4.29
CA LYS A 159 -4.61 8.70 -5.40
C LYS A 159 -3.22 9.06 -4.90
N ARG A 160 -2.20 8.45 -5.52
CA ARG A 160 -0.80 8.79 -5.26
C ARG A 160 -0.53 10.23 -5.70
N ARG A 161 0.27 10.96 -4.92
CA ARG A 161 0.70 12.34 -5.19
C ARG A 161 2.08 12.40 -5.80
#